data_AF-A0A183S985-F1
#
_entry.id   AF-A0A183S985-F1
#
_cell.length_a   1.000
_cell.length_b   1.000
_cell.length_c   1.000
_cell.angle_alpha   90.00
_cell.angle_beta   90.00
_cell.angle_gamma   90.00
#
_symmetry.space_group_name_H-M   'P 1'
#
loop_
_entity.id
_entity.type
_entity.pdbx_description
1 polymer ?
#
loop_
_entity_poly.entity_id
_entity_poly.type
_entity_poly.pdbx_seq_one_letter_code
_entity_poly.pdbx_strand_id
1 'polypeptide(L)'
;MAKSKKGKSPKSKGSKKGKSPKSKSSKNGKGSRGSDRAPPTDAAMQTEPVCVCYICSREFKDYAAVQAHLLLMNHFPPNDVISQQCRACKRVIYIKAVEKHGCCEQKANFIRYIQHESVLKLGPPYRCLLCRSRPFASRIDLSVHIIAYHRPGRDPGWCGLCKFTFQEPPPPPSPLPKVPTPPAGADVAVMNQYQKDLKLAEEERMCAFENAEVPPGLMALDQHIMDEHSAAYILLARRALLTKFHLRAAYSCCLCDQVFPNNVEFQAHVLCRHGVDQPIKYDHRICSLCKSSFMSEKAFNIHVVTGHQHQLNYLANLWIRREIMINATDCGQTCGSCWQVFHRDWYLQAHIIAAHTTSDPLVCGWCRQDFTGCSDPIFGFGAFQRHEANHGRYMQQRAIELKLCFDPLPEVLSEDFSDEAMAAALVKKAEGSKSGGSKSKSKSKGKSKKSKSKSAKSSPKKKKK
;
A
#
# COMPACT_ATOMS: atom_id res chain seq x y z
N MET A 1 1.26 59.74 37.28
CA MET A 1 2.41 60.64 37.50
C MET A 1 3.04 61.02 36.15
N ALA A 2 3.59 62.24 36.08
CA ALA A 2 3.88 63.12 34.92
C ALA A 2 4.77 62.56 33.78
N LYS A 3 4.48 62.85 32.48
CA LYS A 3 5.12 63.82 31.50
C LYS A 3 6.64 63.55 31.24
N SER A 4 7.28 63.66 30.06
CA SER A 4 7.00 64.33 28.77
C SER A 4 8.08 63.95 27.70
N LYS A 5 7.67 63.95 26.41
CA LYS A 5 8.31 64.37 25.11
C LYS A 5 9.85 64.60 25.03
N LYS A 6 10.59 64.33 23.93
CA LYS A 6 10.49 64.97 22.58
C LYS A 6 11.62 64.44 21.64
N GLY A 7 11.40 64.43 20.31
CA GLY A 7 12.47 64.42 19.29
C GLY A 7 12.03 63.99 17.88
N LYS A 8 12.05 64.90 16.88
CA LYS A 8 11.59 64.74 15.48
C LYS A 8 12.76 64.66 14.47
N SER A 9 12.54 63.85 13.42
CA SER A 9 12.96 63.81 11.98
C SER A 9 14.15 64.64 11.42
N PRO A 10 14.69 64.25 10.23
CA PRO A 10 14.14 64.75 8.96
C PRO A 10 14.06 63.75 7.79
N LYS A 11 13.28 64.14 6.76
CA LYS A 11 13.03 63.48 5.46
C LYS A 11 14.18 63.68 4.47
N SER A 12 14.37 62.74 3.54
CA SER A 12 14.83 63.04 2.17
C SER A 12 14.19 62.10 1.12
N LYS A 13 14.13 62.63 -0.10
CA LYS A 13 13.29 62.24 -1.26
C LYS A 13 13.97 61.15 -2.11
N GLY A 14 13.17 60.37 -2.86
CA GLY A 14 13.72 59.54 -3.94
C GLY A 14 12.68 58.68 -4.68
N SER A 15 11.99 59.26 -5.65
CA SER A 15 11.20 58.57 -6.67
C SER A 15 12.09 57.93 -7.74
N LYS A 16 11.77 56.71 -8.24
CA LYS A 16 11.47 56.42 -9.66
C LYS A 16 11.30 54.92 -9.97
N LYS A 17 10.41 54.69 -10.92
CA LYS A 17 9.98 53.46 -11.62
C LYS A 17 11.10 52.76 -12.42
N GLY A 18 10.90 51.47 -12.70
CA GLY A 18 11.42 50.75 -13.88
C GLY A 18 11.46 49.24 -13.67
N LYS A 19 10.43 48.48 -14.09
CA LYS A 19 10.22 47.83 -15.40
C LYS A 19 11.04 46.54 -15.62
N SER A 20 10.27 45.49 -15.96
CA SER A 20 10.61 44.10 -16.28
C SER A 20 11.69 43.92 -17.36
N PRO A 21 12.43 42.80 -17.38
CA PRO A 21 13.32 42.47 -18.49
C PRO A 21 12.56 41.82 -19.65
N LYS A 22 12.75 42.39 -20.83
CA LYS A 22 12.31 41.87 -22.13
C LYS A 22 13.18 40.69 -22.58
N SER A 23 12.48 39.71 -23.15
CA SER A 23 12.96 38.71 -24.12
C SER A 23 13.81 39.32 -25.24
N LYS A 24 14.93 38.68 -25.58
CA LYS A 24 15.68 38.92 -26.82
C LYS A 24 15.53 37.71 -27.75
N SER A 25 15.06 38.03 -28.95
CA SER A 25 15.03 37.17 -30.14
C SER A 25 16.30 37.41 -30.96
N SER A 26 16.91 36.36 -31.52
CA SER A 26 17.74 36.47 -32.73
C SER A 26 17.45 35.32 -33.70
N LYS A 27 17.28 35.68 -34.98
CA LYS A 27 17.28 34.84 -36.19
C LYS A 27 18.76 34.68 -36.64
N ASN A 28 19.27 33.70 -37.39
CA ASN A 28 18.94 32.89 -38.59
C ASN A 28 19.94 31.68 -38.57
N GLY A 29 19.85 30.55 -39.29
CA GLY A 29 18.93 30.03 -40.30
C GLY A 29 19.43 28.66 -40.88
N LYS A 30 18.48 27.94 -41.51
CA LYS A 30 18.55 26.88 -42.56
C LYS A 30 19.33 25.56 -42.35
N GLY A 31 18.59 24.43 -42.43
CA GLY A 31 19.12 23.09 -42.75
C GLY A 31 18.09 21.93 -42.68
N SER A 32 17.39 21.68 -43.79
CA SER A 32 16.71 20.47 -44.31
C SER A 32 16.16 19.29 -43.45
N ARG A 33 14.88 18.97 -43.75
CA ARG A 33 14.24 17.65 -44.05
C ARG A 33 14.13 16.55 -42.95
N GLY A 34 12.87 16.32 -42.53
CA GLY A 34 12.21 15.00 -42.66
C GLY A 34 12.26 14.03 -41.47
N SER A 35 11.23 14.03 -40.63
CA SER A 35 10.42 12.84 -40.27
C SER A 35 9.36 13.22 -39.25
N ASP A 36 8.09 12.92 -39.55
CA ASP A 36 6.97 13.04 -38.63
C ASP A 36 7.13 12.04 -37.49
N ARG A 37 7.68 12.52 -36.38
CA ARG A 37 7.56 11.88 -35.07
C ARG A 37 6.94 12.91 -34.15
N ALA A 38 5.73 12.63 -33.67
CA ALA A 38 5.11 13.41 -32.61
C ALA A 38 6.13 13.59 -31.47
N PRO A 39 6.34 14.82 -30.97
CA PRO A 39 7.32 15.04 -29.92
C PRO A 39 6.92 14.20 -28.70
N PRO A 40 7.91 13.66 -27.95
CA PRO A 40 7.62 12.98 -26.69
C PRO A 40 6.88 13.98 -25.81
N THR A 41 5.63 13.67 -25.45
CA THR A 41 4.93 14.39 -24.40
C THR A 41 5.78 14.27 -23.15
N ASP A 42 6.35 15.39 -22.72
CA ASP A 42 7.13 15.49 -21.51
C ASP A 42 6.21 15.10 -20.34
N ALA A 43 6.42 13.90 -19.79
CA ALA A 43 5.62 13.35 -18.69
C ALA A 43 5.83 14.11 -17.36
N ALA A 44 6.55 15.23 -17.39
CA ALA A 44 7.01 15.99 -16.24
C ALA A 44 6.13 17.21 -15.87
N MET A 45 4.99 17.43 -16.53
CA MET A 45 4.00 18.42 -16.08
C MET A 45 2.63 17.79 -15.82
N GLN A 46 2.56 16.89 -14.85
CA GLN A 46 1.34 16.80 -14.05
C GLN A 46 1.30 18.09 -13.22
N THR A 47 0.38 19.00 -13.58
CA THR A 47 0.03 20.16 -12.74
C THR A 47 -0.25 19.66 -11.33
N GLU A 48 0.23 20.37 -10.31
CA GLU A 48 0.05 20.02 -8.90
C GLU A 48 -1.36 19.45 -8.64
N PRO A 49 -1.48 18.31 -7.95
CA PRO A 49 -2.77 17.65 -7.72
C PRO A 49 -3.80 18.64 -7.17
N VAL A 50 -4.81 18.99 -7.97
CA VAL A 50 -5.83 19.97 -7.59
C VAL A 50 -6.83 19.25 -6.67
N CYS A 51 -7.14 19.84 -5.51
CA CYS A 51 -8.11 19.30 -4.56
C CYS A 51 -9.54 19.41 -5.12
N VAL A 52 -9.86 18.63 -6.15
CA VAL A 52 -11.10 18.70 -6.93
C VAL A 52 -11.91 17.42 -6.75
N CYS A 53 -13.23 17.53 -6.74
CA CYS A 53 -14.10 16.36 -6.88
C CYS A 53 -14.31 16.06 -8.38
N TYR A 54 -13.94 14.87 -8.85
CA TYR A 54 -14.07 14.51 -10.28
C TYR A 54 -15.51 14.29 -10.76
N ILE A 55 -16.48 14.23 -9.84
CA ILE A 55 -17.91 14.07 -10.18
C ILE A 55 -18.57 15.43 -10.44
N CYS A 56 -18.39 16.40 -9.53
CA CYS A 56 -19.01 17.71 -9.63
C CYS A 56 -18.05 18.84 -10.04
N SER A 57 -16.78 18.54 -10.29
CA SER A 57 -15.72 19.49 -10.68
C SER A 57 -15.51 20.63 -9.70
N ARG A 58 -15.91 20.46 -8.43
CA ARG A 58 -15.74 21.47 -7.38
C ARG A 58 -14.34 21.38 -6.79
N GLU A 59 -13.67 22.51 -6.71
CA GLU A 59 -12.41 22.68 -5.96
C GLU A 59 -12.68 22.90 -4.46
N PHE A 60 -11.79 22.35 -3.65
CA PHE A 60 -11.76 22.36 -2.19
C PHE A 60 -10.40 22.84 -1.70
N LYS A 61 -10.31 23.23 -0.42
CA LYS A 61 -9.05 23.72 0.16
C LYS A 61 -7.97 22.65 0.32
N ASP A 62 -8.37 21.39 0.57
CA ASP A 62 -7.48 20.27 0.87
C ASP A 62 -8.15 18.92 0.55
N TYR A 63 -7.35 17.85 0.48
CA TYR A 63 -7.85 16.50 0.21
C TYR A 63 -8.78 15.97 1.31
N ALA A 64 -8.60 16.38 2.56
CA ALA A 64 -9.48 15.97 3.64
C ALA A 64 -10.91 16.50 3.43
N ALA A 65 -11.05 17.71 2.89
CA ALA A 65 -12.32 18.30 2.49
C ALA A 65 -12.94 17.56 1.29
N VAL A 66 -12.13 17.17 0.30
CA VAL A 66 -12.60 16.32 -0.82
C VAL A 66 -13.15 14.99 -0.28
N GLN A 67 -12.40 14.28 0.55
CA GLN A 67 -12.85 13.00 1.13
C GLN A 67 -14.12 13.17 1.97
N ALA A 68 -14.19 14.20 2.81
CA ALA A 68 -15.38 14.50 3.61
C ALA A 68 -16.60 14.76 2.74
N HIS A 69 -16.42 15.53 1.66
CA HIS A 69 -17.45 15.79 0.67
C HIS A 69 -17.92 14.49 -0.01
N LEU A 70 -17.03 13.63 -0.48
CA LEU A 70 -17.40 12.37 -1.13
C LEU A 70 -18.16 11.42 -0.20
N LEU A 71 -17.75 11.35 1.07
CA LEU A 71 -18.42 10.54 2.10
C LEU A 71 -19.81 11.06 2.43
N LEU A 72 -20.00 12.38 2.46
CA LEU A 72 -21.21 12.99 3.02
C LEU A 72 -22.18 13.55 1.97
N MET A 73 -21.75 13.89 0.77
CA MET A 73 -22.62 14.49 -0.23
C MET A 73 -23.07 13.50 -1.29
N ASN A 74 -24.38 13.43 -1.47
CA ASN A 74 -24.97 12.68 -2.56
C ASN A 74 -24.86 13.49 -3.87
N HIS A 75 -24.25 12.87 -4.88
CA HIS A 75 -24.08 13.43 -6.23
C HIS A 75 -25.16 12.96 -7.21
N PHE A 76 -26.01 12.04 -6.78
CA PHE A 76 -26.95 11.32 -7.65
C PHE A 76 -28.40 11.74 -7.40
N PRO A 77 -29.29 11.53 -8.39
CA PRO A 77 -30.70 11.87 -8.31
C PRO A 77 -31.35 11.46 -6.98
N PRO A 78 -32.22 12.31 -6.39
CA PRO A 78 -32.75 13.56 -6.93
C PRO A 78 -31.81 14.78 -6.85
N ASN A 79 -30.56 14.58 -6.41
CA ASN A 79 -29.56 15.64 -6.29
C ASN A 79 -28.82 15.84 -7.61
N ASP A 80 -28.22 17.02 -7.78
CA ASP A 80 -27.46 17.40 -8.97
C ASP A 80 -26.13 18.08 -8.62
N VAL A 81 -25.46 18.64 -9.61
CA VAL A 81 -24.20 19.38 -9.43
C VAL A 81 -24.38 20.73 -8.74
N ILE A 82 -25.62 21.19 -8.53
CA ILE A 82 -25.93 22.50 -7.93
C ILE A 82 -26.32 22.31 -6.46
N SER A 83 -27.12 21.29 -6.18
CA SER A 83 -27.76 20.99 -4.93
C SER A 83 -27.49 19.54 -4.54
N GLN A 84 -26.86 19.36 -3.38
CA GLN A 84 -26.43 18.07 -2.88
C GLN A 84 -27.04 17.82 -1.50
N GLN A 85 -27.51 16.61 -1.25
CA GLN A 85 -28.02 16.22 0.06
C GLN A 85 -26.92 15.64 0.93
N CYS A 86 -26.81 16.14 2.17
CA CYS A 86 -25.96 15.57 3.18
C CYS A 86 -26.50 14.21 3.65
N ARG A 87 -25.71 13.14 3.53
CA ARG A 87 -26.04 11.79 4.02
C ARG A 87 -26.22 11.74 5.53
N ALA A 88 -25.51 12.58 6.29
CA ALA A 88 -25.57 12.61 7.75
C ALA A 88 -26.79 13.37 8.29
N CYS A 89 -26.99 14.63 7.91
CA CYS A 89 -28.07 15.46 8.44
C CYS A 89 -29.30 15.58 7.53
N LYS A 90 -29.28 14.96 6.35
CA LYS A 90 -30.34 14.95 5.33
C LYS A 90 -30.72 16.32 4.72
N ARG A 91 -30.03 17.40 5.10
CA ARG A 91 -30.24 18.75 4.51
C ARG A 91 -29.71 18.82 3.09
N VAL A 92 -30.43 19.55 2.23
CA VAL A 92 -29.98 19.92 0.89
C VAL A 92 -29.09 21.16 1.00
N ILE A 93 -27.95 21.14 0.32
CA ILE A 93 -26.89 22.13 0.42
C ILE A 93 -26.47 22.53 -0.98
N TYR A 94 -26.37 23.83 -1.19
CA TYR A 94 -25.84 24.36 -2.44
C TYR A 94 -24.33 24.07 -2.55
N ILE A 95 -23.85 23.67 -3.72
CA ILE A 95 -22.46 23.22 -3.94
C ILE A 95 -21.40 24.21 -3.44
N LYS A 96 -21.62 25.53 -3.59
CA LYS A 96 -20.69 26.57 -3.08
C LYS A 96 -20.58 26.60 -1.55
N ALA A 97 -21.55 26.05 -0.83
CA ALA A 97 -21.60 26.04 0.63
C ALA A 97 -21.26 24.67 1.24
N VAL A 98 -21.06 23.63 0.42
CA VAL A 98 -20.82 22.25 0.89
C VAL A 98 -19.59 22.13 1.78
N GLU A 99 -18.50 22.83 1.44
CA GLU A 99 -17.26 22.78 2.23
C GLU A 99 -17.43 23.39 3.64
N LYS A 100 -18.28 24.42 3.76
CA LYS A 100 -18.60 25.10 5.03
C LYS A 100 -19.74 24.43 5.79
N HIS A 101 -20.31 23.35 5.26
CA HIS A 101 -21.35 22.63 5.95
C HIS A 101 -20.76 21.92 7.18
N GLY A 102 -21.37 22.12 8.35
CA GLY A 102 -20.84 21.60 9.62
C GLY A 102 -20.48 20.11 9.61
N CYS A 103 -21.28 19.24 8.97
CA CYS A 103 -20.93 17.82 8.87
C CYS A 103 -19.66 17.57 8.02
N CYS A 104 -19.52 18.27 6.90
CA CYS A 104 -18.33 18.17 6.04
C CYS A 104 -17.09 18.72 6.74
N GLU A 105 -17.22 19.88 7.39
CA GLU A 105 -16.12 20.51 8.11
C GLU A 105 -15.62 19.63 9.26
N GLN A 106 -16.52 19.11 10.10
CA GLN A 106 -16.17 18.19 11.18
C GLN A 106 -15.50 16.92 10.65
N LYS A 107 -16.03 16.34 9.56
CA LYS A 107 -15.44 15.15 8.96
C LYS A 107 -14.05 15.43 8.37
N ALA A 108 -13.86 16.56 7.72
CA ALA A 108 -12.55 16.97 7.19
C ALA A 108 -11.55 17.21 8.33
N ASN A 109 -11.97 17.86 9.43
CA ASN A 109 -11.14 18.06 10.60
C ASN A 109 -10.70 16.72 11.23
N PHE A 110 -11.62 15.75 11.32
CA PHE A 110 -11.29 14.41 11.79
C PHE A 110 -10.27 13.71 10.88
N ILE A 111 -10.44 13.77 9.56
CA ILE A 111 -9.50 13.17 8.59
C ILE A 111 -8.11 13.80 8.73
N ARG A 112 -8.03 15.14 8.82
CA ARG A 112 -6.75 15.83 9.08
C ARG A 112 -6.11 15.40 10.40
N TYR A 113 -6.89 15.28 11.45
CA TYR A 113 -6.39 14.86 12.77
C TYR A 113 -5.79 13.46 12.74
N ILE A 114 -6.49 12.48 12.19
CA ILE A 114 -6.02 11.08 12.22
C ILE A 114 -4.77 10.85 11.36
N GLN A 115 -4.58 11.66 10.30
CA GLN A 115 -3.42 11.60 9.40
C GLN A 115 -2.24 12.50 9.83
N HIS A 116 -2.39 13.21 10.95
CA HIS A 116 -1.35 14.09 11.48
C HIS A 116 -0.19 13.30 12.10
N GLU A 117 1.02 13.85 12.02
CA GLU A 117 2.26 13.24 12.52
C GLU A 117 2.21 12.89 14.02
N SER A 118 1.47 13.67 14.81
CA SER A 118 1.31 13.43 16.25
C SER A 118 0.52 12.15 16.57
N VAL A 119 -0.32 11.70 15.63
CA VAL A 119 -1.08 10.45 15.72
C VAL A 119 -0.27 9.28 15.14
N LEU A 120 0.47 9.52 14.07
CA LEU A 120 1.28 8.53 13.37
C LEU A 120 2.69 8.39 13.98
N LYS A 121 2.74 7.96 15.24
CA LYS A 121 4.02 7.73 15.94
C LYS A 121 4.78 6.55 15.31
N LEU A 122 6.11 6.70 15.22
CA LEU A 122 7.05 5.68 14.73
C LEU A 122 6.74 5.19 13.30
N GLY A 123 6.45 6.13 12.42
CA GLY A 123 6.30 5.93 10.99
C GLY A 123 4.89 6.19 10.48
N PRO A 124 4.72 6.22 9.15
CA PRO A 124 3.42 6.14 8.53
C PRO A 124 2.94 4.67 8.55
N PRO A 125 1.63 4.44 8.46
CA PRO A 125 1.10 3.09 8.41
C PRO A 125 1.60 2.32 7.18
N TYR A 126 1.61 0.99 7.32
CA TYR A 126 1.75 0.01 6.23
C TYR A 126 3.12 -0.03 5.57
N ARG A 127 4.16 0.23 6.37
CA ARG A 127 5.56 0.03 5.98
C ARG A 127 6.19 -1.11 6.75
N CYS A 128 6.69 -2.14 6.06
CA CYS A 128 7.34 -3.28 6.71
C CYS A 128 8.69 -2.86 7.31
N LEU A 129 8.88 -3.06 8.62
CA LEU A 129 10.12 -2.70 9.30
C LEU A 129 11.27 -3.65 8.97
N LEU A 130 10.94 -4.89 8.62
CA LEU A 130 11.90 -5.96 8.29
C LEU A 130 12.35 -5.94 6.83
N CYS A 131 11.63 -5.24 5.95
CA CYS A 131 11.97 -4.99 4.55
C CYS A 131 12.29 -3.51 4.31
N ARG A 132 13.16 -2.91 5.13
CA ARG A 132 13.66 -1.53 4.93
C ARG A 132 12.54 -0.51 4.63
N SER A 133 11.45 -0.52 5.41
CA SER A 133 10.34 0.43 5.25
C SER A 133 9.56 0.27 3.92
N ARG A 134 9.62 -0.92 3.29
CA ARG A 134 8.87 -1.24 2.06
C ARG A 134 7.38 -0.91 2.24
N PRO A 135 6.79 -0.08 1.35
CA PRO A 135 5.40 0.35 1.46
C PRO A 135 4.43 -0.74 0.97
N PHE A 136 3.27 -0.80 1.62
CA PHE A 136 2.14 -1.64 1.24
C PHE A 136 0.88 -0.78 1.11
N ALA A 137 -0.04 -1.20 0.24
CA ALA A 137 -1.25 -0.44 -0.05
C ALA A 137 -2.28 -0.48 1.11
N SER A 138 -2.19 -1.46 2.01
CA SER A 138 -3.12 -1.58 3.14
C SER A 138 -2.52 -2.31 4.34
N ARG A 139 -3.20 -2.19 5.48
CA ARG A 139 -2.91 -3.01 6.68
C ARG A 139 -2.96 -4.50 6.41
N ILE A 140 -3.84 -4.92 5.51
CA ILE A 140 -4.02 -6.32 5.17
C ILE A 140 -2.82 -6.79 4.38
N ASP A 141 -2.43 -6.04 3.35
CA ASP A 141 -1.26 -6.39 2.53
C ASP A 141 0.01 -6.45 3.39
N LEU A 142 0.20 -5.50 4.33
CA LEU A 142 1.30 -5.57 5.28
C LEU A 142 1.20 -6.80 6.21
N SER A 143 0.02 -7.07 6.78
CA SER A 143 -0.16 -8.20 7.71
C SER A 143 0.10 -9.54 7.01
N VAL A 144 -0.48 -9.72 5.83
CA VAL A 144 -0.36 -10.91 5.01
C VAL A 144 1.09 -11.05 4.53
N HIS A 145 1.76 -9.97 4.13
CA HIS A 145 3.20 -9.99 3.83
C HIS A 145 4.03 -10.46 5.03
N ILE A 146 3.79 -9.93 6.23
CA ILE A 146 4.51 -10.34 7.44
C ILE A 146 4.31 -11.83 7.71
N ILE A 147 3.08 -12.34 7.59
CA ILE A 147 2.77 -13.76 7.85
C ILE A 147 3.26 -14.66 6.70
N ALA A 148 3.29 -14.17 5.47
CA ALA A 148 3.75 -14.95 4.32
C ALA A 148 5.28 -14.98 4.20
N TYR A 149 5.99 -13.90 4.57
CA TYR A 149 7.42 -13.76 4.32
C TYR A 149 8.26 -13.76 5.60
N HIS A 150 7.83 -13.06 6.65
CA HIS A 150 8.58 -12.91 7.90
C HIS A 150 8.15 -13.84 9.02
N ARG A 151 7.29 -14.81 8.71
CA ARG A 151 6.75 -15.74 9.70
C ARG A 151 7.86 -16.55 10.37
N PRO A 152 7.88 -16.63 11.73
CA PRO A 152 8.91 -17.39 12.43
C PRO A 152 8.84 -18.89 12.12
N GLY A 153 9.99 -19.48 11.78
CA GLY A 153 10.10 -20.90 11.44
C GLY A 153 9.52 -21.27 10.07
N ARG A 154 9.35 -20.30 9.18
CA ARG A 154 9.01 -20.52 7.77
C ARG A 154 10.21 -21.12 7.03
N ASP A 155 9.95 -22.08 6.16
CA ASP A 155 10.97 -22.63 5.26
C ASP A 155 11.38 -21.59 4.21
N PRO A 156 12.69 -21.35 4.00
CA PRO A 156 13.17 -20.45 2.95
C PRO A 156 12.66 -20.86 1.57
N GLY A 157 12.14 -19.90 0.82
CA GLY A 157 11.53 -20.05 -0.50
C GLY A 157 10.05 -20.42 -0.47
N TRP A 158 9.39 -20.49 0.69
CA TRP A 158 7.98 -20.91 0.80
C TRP A 158 7.08 -19.79 1.31
N CYS A 159 5.86 -19.69 0.80
CA CYS A 159 4.84 -18.83 1.38
C CYS A 159 4.48 -19.31 2.81
N GLY A 160 4.50 -18.43 3.79
CA GLY A 160 4.15 -18.76 5.19
C GLY A 160 2.67 -19.11 5.40
N LEU A 161 1.81 -18.91 4.40
CA LEU A 161 0.36 -19.20 4.46
C LEU A 161 -0.03 -20.47 3.69
N CYS A 162 0.78 -20.92 2.73
CA CYS A 162 0.44 -22.08 1.89
C CYS A 162 1.68 -22.77 1.32
N LYS A 163 1.50 -23.70 0.38
CA LYS A 163 2.60 -24.48 -0.21
C LYS A 163 3.27 -23.83 -1.44
N PHE A 164 2.93 -22.57 -1.74
CA PHE A 164 3.54 -21.85 -2.86
C PHE A 164 5.03 -21.62 -2.60
N THR A 165 5.84 -21.75 -3.65
CA THR A 165 7.30 -21.58 -3.59
C THR A 165 7.76 -20.45 -4.50
N PHE A 166 8.77 -19.70 -4.08
CA PHE A 166 9.36 -18.60 -4.82
C PHE A 166 10.88 -18.52 -4.60
N GLN A 167 11.57 -17.79 -5.48
CA GLN A 167 13.01 -17.57 -5.32
C GLN A 167 13.27 -16.42 -4.33
N GLU A 168 13.89 -16.73 -3.21
CA GLU A 168 14.25 -15.69 -2.26
C GLU A 168 15.45 -14.86 -2.70
N PRO A 169 15.48 -13.55 -2.36
CA PRO A 169 16.68 -12.75 -2.49
C PRO A 169 17.83 -13.40 -1.71
N PRO A 170 19.06 -13.42 -2.26
CA PRO A 170 20.21 -13.83 -1.48
C PRO A 170 20.35 -12.92 -0.26
N PRO A 171 20.76 -13.46 0.91
CA PRO A 171 21.03 -12.62 2.06
C PRO A 171 22.12 -11.58 1.72
N PRO A 172 22.12 -10.42 2.38
CA PRO A 172 23.13 -9.41 2.12
C PRO A 172 24.54 -10.00 2.26
N PRO A 173 25.48 -9.64 1.36
CA PRO A 173 26.80 -10.27 1.29
C PRO A 173 27.54 -10.19 2.63
N SER A 174 28.19 -11.31 2.99
CA SER A 174 29.14 -11.41 4.10
C SER A 174 30.56 -11.23 3.55
N PRO A 175 31.48 -10.50 4.23
CA PRO A 175 31.41 -10.03 5.62
C PRO A 175 31.03 -8.54 5.77
N LEU A 176 30.76 -8.14 7.03
CA LEU A 176 30.68 -6.74 7.46
C LEU A 176 31.85 -5.91 6.89
N PRO A 177 31.67 -4.59 6.64
CA PRO A 177 32.78 -3.68 6.41
C PRO A 177 33.89 -3.93 7.45
N LYS A 178 35.16 -3.98 7.02
CA LYS A 178 36.30 -4.31 7.90
C LYS A 178 36.44 -3.26 9.00
N VAL A 179 35.76 -3.44 10.13
CA VAL A 179 36.00 -2.66 11.35
C VAL A 179 37.27 -3.22 12.01
N PRO A 180 38.35 -2.43 12.15
CA PRO A 180 39.59 -2.89 12.77
C PRO A 180 39.34 -3.44 14.18
N THR A 181 39.83 -4.64 14.47
CA THR A 181 39.74 -5.21 15.81
C THR A 181 40.63 -4.41 16.78
N PRO A 182 40.14 -4.07 17.99
CA PRO A 182 40.92 -3.31 18.94
C PRO A 182 42.15 -4.12 19.42
N PRO A 183 43.27 -3.45 19.77
CA PRO A 183 44.45 -4.11 20.34
C PRO A 183 44.15 -4.87 21.63
N ALA A 184 44.91 -5.93 21.92
CA ALA A 184 44.81 -6.63 23.19
C ALA A 184 45.16 -5.69 24.36
N GLY A 185 44.24 -5.51 25.31
CA GLY A 185 44.39 -4.57 26.43
C GLY A 185 43.89 -3.15 26.16
N ALA A 186 43.13 -2.93 25.08
CA ALA A 186 42.48 -1.66 24.81
C ALA A 186 41.63 -1.17 25.99
N ASP A 187 41.65 0.14 26.24
CA ASP A 187 40.86 0.75 27.29
C ASP A 187 39.34 0.67 27.00
N VAL A 188 38.54 0.98 28.03
CA VAL A 188 37.07 0.91 27.96
C VAL A 188 36.50 1.85 26.88
N ALA A 189 37.17 2.98 26.59
CA ALA A 189 36.71 3.94 25.59
C ALA A 189 36.90 3.41 24.16
N VAL A 190 38.05 2.78 23.89
CA VAL A 190 38.36 2.13 22.60
C VAL A 190 37.43 0.94 22.36
N MET A 191 37.13 0.15 23.38
CA MET A 191 36.15 -0.95 23.27
C MET A 191 34.73 -0.44 22.99
N ASN A 192 34.31 0.64 23.65
CA ASN A 192 33.03 1.28 23.38
C ASN A 192 32.95 1.87 21.97
N GLN A 193 34.05 2.45 21.48
CA GLN A 193 34.10 2.99 20.13
C GLN A 193 34.03 1.87 19.08
N TYR A 194 34.77 0.77 19.28
CA TYR A 194 34.68 -0.41 18.41
C TYR A 194 33.26 -0.97 18.32
N GLN A 195 32.53 -1.05 19.45
CA GLN A 195 31.14 -1.48 19.43
C GLN A 195 30.22 -0.52 18.65
N LYS A 196 30.45 0.80 18.75
CA LYS A 196 29.72 1.80 17.95
C LYS A 196 30.03 1.64 16.47
N ASP A 197 31.29 1.44 16.11
CA ASP A 197 31.73 1.29 14.72
C ASP A 197 31.18 -0.01 14.10
N LEU A 198 31.17 -1.11 14.86
CA LEU A 198 30.49 -2.35 14.46
C LEU A 198 28.99 -2.15 14.23
N LYS A 199 28.33 -1.42 15.13
CA LYS A 199 26.90 -1.12 15.00
C LYS A 199 26.64 -0.24 13.77
N LEU A 200 27.47 0.77 13.53
CA LEU A 200 27.37 1.63 12.36
C LEU A 200 27.60 0.85 11.06
N ALA A 201 28.60 -0.02 11.02
CA ALA A 201 28.89 -0.88 9.88
C ALA A 201 27.73 -1.84 9.58
N GLU A 202 27.07 -2.38 10.61
CA GLU A 202 25.86 -3.19 10.44
C GLU A 202 24.67 -2.35 9.94
N GLU A 203 24.47 -1.13 10.47
CA GLU A 203 23.46 -0.18 9.97
C GLU A 203 23.68 0.17 8.50
N GLU A 204 24.93 0.47 8.11
CA GLU A 204 25.31 0.74 6.74
C GLU A 204 25.13 -0.46 5.84
N ARG A 205 25.47 -1.67 6.31
CA ARG A 205 25.24 -2.92 5.58
C ARG A 205 23.75 -3.16 5.31
N MET A 206 22.91 -2.96 6.34
CA MET A 206 21.44 -3.02 6.18
C MET A 206 20.91 -1.97 5.21
N CYS A 207 21.57 -0.80 5.09
CA CYS A 207 21.22 0.26 4.15
C CYS A 207 21.86 0.11 2.76
N ALA A 208 22.92 -0.69 2.60
CA ALA A 208 23.59 -0.93 1.33
C ALA A 208 22.79 -1.91 0.46
N PHE A 209 22.03 -2.80 1.11
CA PHE A 209 21.14 -3.72 0.42
C PHE A 209 19.83 -3.01 0.02
N GLU A 210 19.84 -2.49 -1.20
CA GLU A 210 18.74 -2.45 -2.17
C GLU A 210 19.26 -1.64 -3.36
N ASN A 211 19.78 -2.34 -4.38
CA ASN A 211 19.59 -1.83 -5.73
C ASN A 211 18.08 -1.58 -5.88
N ALA A 212 17.69 -0.49 -6.51
CA ALA A 212 16.34 0.06 -6.56
C ALA A 212 15.20 -0.87 -7.07
N GLU A 213 15.45 -2.16 -7.25
CA GLU A 213 14.54 -3.16 -7.80
C GLU A 213 14.27 -4.27 -6.79
N VAL A 214 12.98 -4.50 -6.51
CA VAL A 214 12.53 -5.65 -5.72
C VAL A 214 12.87 -6.93 -6.49
N PRO A 215 13.58 -7.90 -5.88
CA PRO A 215 13.98 -9.12 -6.59
C PRO A 215 12.78 -9.84 -7.24
N PRO A 216 12.91 -10.36 -8.47
CA PRO A 216 11.78 -10.95 -9.21
C PRO A 216 11.01 -12.03 -8.45
N GLY A 217 11.70 -12.84 -7.64
CA GLY A 217 11.03 -13.87 -6.84
C GLY A 217 10.18 -13.30 -5.70
N LEU A 218 10.53 -12.14 -5.14
CA LEU A 218 9.71 -11.45 -4.15
C LEU A 218 8.45 -10.85 -4.81
N MET A 219 8.57 -10.34 -6.04
CA MET A 219 7.41 -9.91 -6.84
C MET A 219 6.44 -11.07 -7.11
N ALA A 220 6.97 -12.28 -7.38
CA ALA A 220 6.14 -13.47 -7.56
C ALA A 220 5.38 -13.83 -6.27
N LEU A 221 6.00 -13.68 -5.10
CA LEU A 221 5.33 -13.85 -3.82
C LEU A 221 4.23 -12.79 -3.60
N ASP A 222 4.50 -11.53 -3.91
CA ASP A 222 3.51 -10.46 -3.73
C ASP A 222 2.29 -10.66 -4.64
N GLN A 223 2.52 -11.03 -5.90
CA GLN A 223 1.43 -11.37 -6.82
C GLN A 223 0.61 -12.56 -6.30
N HIS A 224 1.28 -13.62 -5.84
CA HIS A 224 0.62 -14.75 -5.21
C HIS A 224 -0.21 -14.33 -3.98
N ILE A 225 0.32 -13.45 -3.13
CA ILE A 225 -0.39 -12.93 -1.97
C ILE A 225 -1.65 -12.17 -2.37
N MET A 226 -1.54 -11.29 -3.36
CA MET A 226 -2.66 -10.50 -3.86
C MET A 226 -3.79 -11.39 -4.41
N ASP A 227 -3.43 -12.41 -5.19
CA ASP A 227 -4.40 -13.25 -5.89
C ASP A 227 -5.05 -14.32 -4.99
N GLU A 228 -4.29 -14.87 -4.04
CA GLU A 228 -4.71 -16.03 -3.25
C GLU A 228 -5.16 -15.69 -1.83
N HIS A 229 -4.58 -14.64 -1.22
CA HIS A 229 -4.76 -14.36 0.20
C HIS A 229 -5.48 -13.03 0.45
N SER A 230 -5.11 -11.95 -0.26
CA SER A 230 -5.57 -10.59 0.08
C SER A 230 -7.09 -10.42 -0.01
N ALA A 231 -7.77 -10.97 -1.02
CA ALA A 231 -9.20 -10.74 -1.24
C ALA A 231 -10.08 -11.11 -0.03
N ALA A 232 -9.85 -12.28 0.56
CA ALA A 232 -10.60 -12.75 1.72
C ALA A 232 -10.39 -11.85 2.95
N TYR A 233 -9.14 -11.47 3.22
CA TYR A 233 -8.81 -10.61 4.35
C TYR A 233 -9.27 -9.16 4.16
N ILE A 234 -9.26 -8.63 2.93
CA ILE A 234 -9.80 -7.31 2.62
C ILE A 234 -11.32 -7.29 2.81
N LEU A 235 -12.03 -8.33 2.35
CA LEU A 235 -13.47 -8.45 2.58
C LEU A 235 -13.81 -8.49 4.08
N LEU A 236 -13.05 -9.27 4.87
CA LEU A 236 -13.18 -9.31 6.32
C LEU A 236 -12.97 -7.93 6.95
N ALA A 237 -11.92 -7.21 6.53
CA ALA A 237 -11.62 -5.87 7.00
C ALA A 237 -12.76 -4.88 6.68
N ARG A 238 -13.31 -4.91 5.46
CA ARG A 238 -14.43 -4.05 5.06
C ARG A 238 -15.68 -4.32 5.90
N ARG A 239 -16.02 -5.59 6.14
CA ARG A 239 -17.12 -5.98 7.05
C ARG A 239 -16.91 -5.41 8.45
N ALA A 240 -15.70 -5.55 8.99
CA ALA A 240 -15.39 -5.07 10.33
C ALA A 240 -15.50 -3.53 10.43
N LEU A 241 -15.03 -2.78 9.43
CA LEU A 241 -15.08 -1.31 9.41
C LEU A 241 -16.49 -0.70 9.38
N LEU A 242 -17.51 -1.47 8.98
CA LEU A 242 -18.91 -1.06 8.99
C LEU A 242 -19.52 -1.11 10.39
N THR A 243 -19.09 -2.05 11.23
CA THR A 243 -19.68 -2.30 12.56
C THR A 243 -18.77 -1.85 13.71
N LYS A 244 -17.46 -1.82 13.50
CA LYS A 244 -16.44 -1.59 14.54
C LYS A 244 -15.65 -0.32 14.24
N PHE A 245 -16.15 0.82 14.72
CA PHE A 245 -15.58 2.14 14.44
C PHE A 245 -14.13 2.32 14.91
N HIS A 246 -13.72 1.66 16.00
CA HIS A 246 -12.35 1.75 16.53
C HIS A 246 -11.31 1.17 15.56
N LEU A 247 -11.72 0.28 14.64
CA LEU A 247 -10.84 -0.27 13.59
C LEU A 247 -10.54 0.74 12.49
N ARG A 248 -11.12 1.94 12.52
CA ARG A 248 -10.69 3.04 11.64
C ARG A 248 -9.37 3.67 12.09
N ALA A 249 -8.78 3.24 13.20
CA ALA A 249 -7.42 3.60 13.58
C ALA A 249 -6.39 3.02 12.59
N ALA A 250 -5.31 3.75 12.32
CA ALA A 250 -4.26 3.38 11.36
C ALA A 250 -3.66 2.00 11.68
N TYR A 251 -3.37 1.78 12.96
CA TYR A 251 -2.73 0.58 13.50
C TYR A 251 -3.76 -0.30 14.17
N SER A 252 -4.65 -0.90 13.40
CA SER A 252 -5.58 -1.90 13.94
C SER A 252 -5.55 -3.19 13.15
N CYS A 253 -5.60 -4.29 13.87
CA CYS A 253 -5.54 -5.63 13.33
C CYS A 253 -6.95 -6.08 12.96
N CYS A 254 -7.22 -6.27 11.67
CA CYS A 254 -8.52 -6.77 11.21
C CYS A 254 -8.67 -8.29 11.36
N LEU A 255 -7.64 -9.00 11.85
CA LEU A 255 -7.70 -10.43 12.14
C LEU A 255 -8.22 -10.72 13.55
N CYS A 256 -8.03 -9.80 14.50
CA CYS A 256 -8.46 -9.95 15.89
C CYS A 256 -9.05 -8.68 16.53
N ASP A 257 -9.26 -7.63 15.75
CA ASP A 257 -9.89 -6.36 16.13
C ASP A 257 -9.16 -5.54 17.22
N GLN A 258 -7.89 -5.83 17.51
CA GLN A 258 -7.07 -5.04 18.42
C GLN A 258 -6.54 -3.76 17.75
N VAL A 259 -6.36 -2.71 18.55
CA VAL A 259 -5.81 -1.41 18.14
C VAL A 259 -4.51 -1.15 18.87
N PHE A 260 -3.53 -0.63 18.14
CA PHE A 260 -2.18 -0.38 18.60
C PHE A 260 -1.86 1.11 18.45
N PRO A 261 -0.94 1.66 19.26
CA PRO A 261 -0.58 3.07 19.20
C PRO A 261 0.42 3.41 18.08
N ASN A 262 1.16 2.43 17.54
CA ASN A 262 2.20 2.66 16.54
C ASN A 262 2.49 1.42 15.68
N ASN A 263 3.28 1.62 14.62
CA ASN A 263 3.64 0.57 13.65
C ASN A 263 4.47 -0.58 14.27
N VAL A 264 5.32 -0.28 15.26
CA VAL A 264 6.16 -1.28 15.95
C VAL A 264 5.30 -2.28 16.70
N GLU A 265 4.37 -1.79 17.53
CA GLU A 265 3.48 -2.65 18.32
C GLU A 265 2.57 -3.48 17.43
N PHE A 266 2.06 -2.87 16.36
CA PHE A 266 1.24 -3.56 15.37
C PHE A 266 1.99 -4.73 14.71
N GLN A 267 3.21 -4.51 14.20
CA GLN A 267 3.98 -5.59 13.55
C GLN A 267 4.44 -6.66 14.53
N ALA A 268 4.84 -6.27 15.75
CA ALA A 268 5.17 -7.22 16.82
C ALA A 268 3.98 -8.13 17.13
N HIS A 269 2.78 -7.54 17.24
CA HIS A 269 1.53 -8.28 17.40
C HIS A 269 1.28 -9.25 16.25
N VAL A 270 1.34 -8.79 14.99
CA VAL A 270 1.10 -9.65 13.81
C VAL A 270 2.07 -10.83 13.79
N LEU A 271 3.36 -10.59 14.00
CA LEU A 271 4.37 -11.64 14.08
C LEU A 271 4.03 -12.64 15.18
N CYS A 272 3.90 -12.18 16.42
CA CYS A 272 3.74 -13.05 17.59
C CYS A 272 2.42 -13.82 17.61
N ARG A 273 1.32 -13.18 17.20
CA ARG A 273 -0.05 -13.68 17.33
C ARG A 273 -0.52 -14.44 16.09
N HIS A 274 -0.23 -13.91 14.92
CA HIS A 274 -0.78 -14.40 13.64
C HIS A 274 0.25 -15.19 12.82
N GLY A 275 1.54 -15.20 13.22
CA GLY A 275 2.58 -16.05 12.62
C GLY A 275 2.53 -17.53 13.00
N VAL A 276 1.41 -18.04 13.51
CA VAL A 276 1.26 -19.46 13.91
C VAL A 276 0.67 -20.31 12.78
N ASP A 277 1.11 -21.57 12.66
CA ASP A 277 0.67 -22.57 11.68
C ASP A 277 -0.69 -23.18 12.01
N GLN A 278 -1.07 -23.18 13.30
CA GLN A 278 -2.17 -23.99 13.79
C GLN A 278 -3.17 -23.15 14.61
N PRO A 279 -4.48 -23.30 14.37
CA PRO A 279 -5.53 -22.66 15.17
C PRO A 279 -5.38 -22.93 16.67
N ILE A 280 -4.94 -24.13 17.05
CA ILE A 280 -4.70 -24.51 18.45
C ILE A 280 -3.66 -23.59 19.12
N LYS A 281 -2.57 -23.25 18.43
CA LYS A 281 -1.56 -22.33 18.97
C LYS A 281 -2.11 -20.91 19.12
N TYR A 282 -3.04 -20.54 18.25
CA TYR A 282 -3.77 -19.27 18.35
C TYR A 282 -4.67 -19.26 19.60
N ASP A 283 -5.45 -20.31 19.85
CA ASP A 283 -6.39 -20.33 20.98
C ASP A 283 -5.67 -20.38 22.34
N HIS A 284 -4.53 -21.06 22.41
CA HIS A 284 -3.70 -21.13 23.62
C HIS A 284 -2.72 -19.97 23.78
N ARG A 285 -2.82 -18.93 22.94
CA ARG A 285 -1.97 -17.72 23.01
C ARG A 285 -0.48 -18.09 23.06
N ILE A 286 -0.05 -18.99 22.20
CA ILE A 286 1.36 -19.39 22.09
C ILE A 286 2.08 -18.40 21.19
N CYS A 287 3.13 -17.77 21.69
CA CYS A 287 3.93 -16.82 20.92
C CYS A 287 4.63 -17.53 19.75
N SER A 288 4.44 -17.04 18.53
CA SER A 288 5.07 -17.64 17.35
C SER A 288 6.60 -17.51 17.35
N LEU A 289 7.16 -16.47 18.00
CA LEU A 289 8.60 -16.19 18.02
C LEU A 289 9.35 -17.07 19.04
N CYS A 290 8.91 -17.08 20.30
CA CYS A 290 9.61 -17.80 21.38
C CYS A 290 8.90 -19.06 21.89
N LYS A 291 7.69 -19.36 21.40
CA LYS A 291 6.88 -20.52 21.77
C LYS A 291 6.38 -20.54 23.23
N SER A 292 6.57 -19.47 23.99
CA SER A 292 5.96 -19.29 25.31
C SER A 292 4.43 -19.26 25.24
N SER A 293 3.74 -19.86 26.22
CA SER A 293 2.28 -19.91 26.31
C SER A 293 1.75 -19.02 27.44
N PHE A 294 0.53 -18.51 27.28
CA PHE A 294 -0.02 -17.50 28.19
C PHE A 294 -1.49 -17.76 28.52
N MET A 295 -1.82 -17.71 29.82
CA MET A 295 -3.17 -17.98 30.29
C MET A 295 -4.18 -16.86 29.98
N SER A 296 -3.72 -15.62 29.75
CA SER A 296 -4.59 -14.49 29.43
C SER A 296 -4.04 -13.62 28.29
N GLU A 297 -4.93 -12.91 27.61
CA GLU A 297 -4.59 -11.96 26.54
C GLU A 297 -3.72 -10.80 27.05
N LYS A 298 -3.99 -10.32 28.26
CA LYS A 298 -3.18 -9.28 28.92
C LYS A 298 -1.74 -9.75 29.14
N ALA A 299 -1.54 -10.97 29.61
CA ALA A 299 -0.20 -11.53 29.83
C ALA A 299 0.56 -11.71 28.51
N PHE A 300 -0.13 -12.19 27.46
CA PHE A 300 0.44 -12.30 26.12
C PHE A 300 0.87 -10.93 25.58
N ASN A 301 0.01 -9.92 25.66
CA ASN A 301 0.31 -8.58 25.17
C ASN A 301 1.51 -7.96 25.91
N ILE A 302 1.58 -8.10 27.25
CA ILE A 302 2.74 -7.65 28.03
C ILE A 302 4.01 -8.35 27.55
N HIS A 303 3.97 -9.66 27.33
CA HIS A 303 5.10 -10.43 26.81
C HIS A 303 5.56 -9.94 25.43
N VAL A 304 4.64 -9.67 24.50
CA VAL A 304 5.00 -9.13 23.18
C VAL A 304 5.71 -7.78 23.32
N VAL A 305 5.17 -6.91 24.18
CA VAL A 305 5.73 -5.58 24.43
C VAL A 305 7.14 -5.66 25.01
N THR A 306 7.35 -6.48 26.05
CA THR A 306 8.63 -6.54 26.76
C THR A 306 9.67 -7.43 26.09
N GLY A 307 9.24 -8.47 25.36
CA GLY A 307 10.13 -9.49 24.81
C GLY A 307 10.45 -9.35 23.33
N HIS A 308 9.59 -8.72 22.52
CA HIS A 308 9.65 -8.81 21.06
C HIS A 308 9.63 -7.49 20.29
N GLN A 309 9.54 -6.34 20.97
CA GLN A 309 9.56 -5.03 20.30
C GLN A 309 10.95 -4.46 20.04
N HIS A 310 11.98 -4.88 20.79
CA HIS A 310 13.29 -4.22 20.77
C HIS A 310 13.89 -4.10 19.36
N GLN A 311 13.92 -5.21 18.60
CA GLN A 311 14.47 -5.21 17.24
C GLN A 311 13.63 -4.35 16.27
N LEU A 312 12.31 -4.43 16.33
CA LEU A 312 11.42 -3.64 15.48
C LEU A 312 11.51 -2.15 15.80
N ASN A 313 11.61 -1.79 17.08
CA ASN A 313 11.80 -0.41 17.54
C ASN A 313 13.15 0.13 17.05
N TYR A 314 14.20 -0.67 17.15
CA TYR A 314 15.52 -0.31 16.60
C TYR A 314 15.44 -0.03 15.10
N LEU A 315 14.81 -0.92 14.31
CA LEU A 315 14.62 -0.74 12.88
C LEU A 315 13.78 0.50 12.54
N ALA A 316 12.68 0.74 13.25
CA ALA A 316 11.84 1.92 13.05
C ALA A 316 12.64 3.22 13.25
N ASN A 317 13.41 3.32 14.34
CA ASN A 317 14.26 4.47 14.59
C ASN A 317 15.38 4.62 13.54
N LEU A 318 15.95 3.51 13.06
CA LEU A 318 16.94 3.55 11.99
C LEU A 318 16.35 4.12 10.70
N TRP A 319 15.18 3.64 10.28
CA TRP A 319 14.51 4.08 9.05
C TRP A 319 14.03 5.53 9.12
N ILE A 320 13.60 5.98 10.30
CA ILE A 320 13.26 7.40 10.53
C ILE A 320 14.53 8.26 10.47
N ARG A 321 15.61 7.89 11.16
CA ARG A 321 16.89 8.65 11.13
C ARG A 321 17.51 8.73 9.74
N ARG A 322 17.23 7.76 8.87
CA ARG A 322 17.70 7.72 7.48
C ARG A 322 16.71 8.33 6.49
N GLU A 323 15.62 8.95 6.97
CA GLU A 323 14.58 9.59 6.15
C GLU A 323 13.87 8.65 5.16
N ILE A 324 13.99 7.34 5.36
CA ILE A 324 13.30 6.30 4.57
C ILE A 324 11.83 6.17 5.05
N MET A 325 11.58 6.55 6.30
CA MET A 325 10.27 6.51 6.94
C MET A 325 9.95 7.89 7.54
N ILE A 326 8.93 8.56 6.99
CA ILE A 326 8.47 9.87 7.47
C ILE A 326 7.13 9.70 8.18
N ASN A 327 6.94 10.35 9.34
CA ASN A 327 5.72 10.29 10.14
C ASN A 327 4.57 11.12 9.51
N ALA A 328 4.28 10.92 8.24
CA ALA A 328 3.24 11.64 7.51
C ALA A 328 2.62 10.74 6.43
N THR A 329 1.35 10.98 6.12
CA THR A 329 0.65 10.35 5.01
C THR A 329 0.05 11.39 4.09
N ASP A 330 0.05 11.11 2.79
CA ASP A 330 -0.65 11.96 1.83
C ASP A 330 -2.17 11.71 1.89
N CYS A 331 -2.91 12.74 2.30
CA CYS A 331 -4.37 12.74 2.33
C CYS A 331 -5.00 12.56 0.93
N GLY A 332 -4.30 12.89 -0.15
CA GLY A 332 -4.75 12.69 -1.53
C GLY A 332 -4.59 11.27 -2.03
N GLN A 333 -3.81 10.45 -1.32
CA GLN A 333 -3.57 9.05 -1.68
C GLN A 333 -4.10 8.06 -0.63
N THR A 334 -4.32 8.50 0.61
CA THR A 334 -4.71 7.62 1.73
C THR A 334 -6.17 7.83 2.14
N CYS A 335 -6.97 6.76 2.12
CA CYS A 335 -8.37 6.82 2.55
C CYS A 335 -8.49 7.04 4.06
N GLY A 336 -9.12 8.13 4.49
CA GLY A 336 -9.35 8.46 5.90
C GLY A 336 -10.38 7.59 6.62
N SER A 337 -10.90 6.54 5.96
CA SER A 337 -11.86 5.58 6.56
C SER A 337 -11.26 4.20 6.76
N CYS A 338 -10.56 3.65 5.76
CA CYS A 338 -9.96 2.31 5.81
C CYS A 338 -8.42 2.31 5.78
N TRP A 339 -7.80 3.48 5.59
CA TRP A 339 -6.37 3.70 5.44
C TRP A 339 -5.71 3.09 4.20
N GLN A 340 -6.48 2.49 3.28
CA GLN A 340 -5.93 2.02 2.01
C GLN A 340 -5.29 3.18 1.22
N VAL A 341 -4.11 2.91 0.66
CA VAL A 341 -3.28 3.84 -0.12
C VAL A 341 -3.48 3.56 -1.60
N PHE A 342 -3.66 4.62 -2.38
CA PHE A 342 -3.90 4.61 -3.81
C PHE A 342 -2.83 5.44 -4.51
N HIS A 343 -2.35 4.99 -5.66
CA HIS A 343 -1.33 5.73 -6.41
C HIS A 343 -1.85 7.05 -6.99
N ARG A 344 -3.15 7.13 -7.29
CA ARG A 344 -3.79 8.29 -7.90
C ARG A 344 -5.06 8.65 -7.13
N ASP A 345 -5.31 9.94 -7.00
CA ASP A 345 -6.41 10.49 -6.23
C ASP A 345 -7.78 10.15 -6.84
N TRP A 346 -7.92 10.07 -8.17
CA TRP A 346 -9.17 9.62 -8.80
C TRP A 346 -9.58 8.19 -8.42
N TYR A 347 -8.62 7.27 -8.25
CA TYR A 347 -8.92 5.93 -7.73
C TYR A 347 -9.32 5.97 -6.24
N LEU A 348 -8.69 6.84 -5.44
CA LEU A 348 -9.10 7.06 -4.05
C LEU A 348 -10.54 7.61 -3.97
N GLN A 349 -10.91 8.57 -4.80
CA GLN A 349 -12.26 9.13 -4.80
C GLN A 349 -13.32 8.08 -5.19
N ALA A 350 -13.03 7.26 -6.21
CA ALA A 350 -13.88 6.14 -6.59
C ALA A 350 -14.03 5.12 -5.45
N HIS A 351 -12.92 4.74 -4.82
CA HIS A 351 -12.91 3.86 -3.65
C HIS A 351 -13.79 4.40 -2.51
N ILE A 352 -13.64 5.67 -2.14
CA ILE A 352 -14.40 6.28 -1.04
C ILE A 352 -15.90 6.16 -1.28
N ILE A 353 -16.36 6.46 -2.49
CA ILE A 353 -17.79 6.40 -2.80
C ILE A 353 -18.24 4.94 -2.87
N ALA A 354 -17.54 4.10 -3.63
CA ALA A 354 -17.93 2.70 -3.84
C ALA A 354 -17.92 1.89 -2.53
N ALA A 355 -16.89 2.04 -1.70
CA ALA A 355 -16.67 1.19 -0.53
C ALA A 355 -17.21 1.76 0.80
N HIS A 356 -17.42 3.09 0.91
CA HIS A 356 -17.73 3.73 2.20
C HIS A 356 -19.04 4.53 2.23
N THR A 357 -19.82 4.50 1.16
CA THR A 357 -21.18 5.08 1.12
C THR A 357 -22.28 4.01 1.01
N THR A 358 -21.93 2.78 1.38
CA THR A 358 -22.78 1.58 1.44
C THR A 358 -22.84 1.04 2.86
N SER A 359 -23.88 0.25 3.16
CA SER A 359 -24.03 -0.52 4.40
C SER A 359 -23.62 -1.98 4.25
N ASP A 360 -23.34 -2.44 3.03
CA ASP A 360 -22.91 -3.80 2.71
C ASP A 360 -21.63 -3.74 1.88
N PRO A 361 -20.55 -4.48 2.25
CA PRO A 361 -19.28 -4.44 1.54
C PRO A 361 -19.30 -5.05 0.13
N LEU A 362 -20.37 -5.77 -0.23
CA LEU A 362 -20.62 -6.34 -1.56
C LEU A 362 -21.65 -5.53 -2.37
N VAL A 363 -22.08 -4.36 -1.89
CA VAL A 363 -22.97 -3.47 -2.65
C VAL A 363 -22.24 -2.16 -2.92
N CYS A 364 -22.16 -1.76 -4.18
CA CYS A 364 -21.47 -0.54 -4.57
C CYS A 364 -22.19 0.70 -4.01
N GLY A 365 -21.50 1.50 -3.20
CA GLY A 365 -22.03 2.75 -2.65
C GLY A 365 -22.30 3.82 -3.71
N TRP A 366 -21.61 3.73 -4.86
CA TRP A 366 -21.79 4.63 -6.00
C TRP A 366 -23.04 4.27 -6.81
N CYS A 367 -23.03 3.14 -7.51
CA CYS A 367 -24.06 2.79 -8.49
C CYS A 367 -25.12 1.81 -7.96
N ARG A 368 -24.96 1.30 -6.73
CA ARG A 368 -25.84 0.28 -6.12
C ARG A 368 -25.83 -1.08 -6.80
N GLN A 369 -24.85 -1.36 -7.67
CA GLN A 369 -24.63 -2.72 -8.17
C GLN A 369 -24.43 -3.67 -6.98
N ASP A 370 -25.19 -4.77 -7.01
CA ASP A 370 -25.22 -5.77 -5.96
C ASP A 370 -24.43 -7.01 -6.38
N PHE A 371 -23.44 -7.39 -5.56
CA PHE A 371 -22.59 -8.56 -5.75
C PHE A 371 -22.89 -9.66 -4.71
N THR A 372 -23.92 -9.50 -3.88
CA THR A 372 -24.34 -10.48 -2.87
C THR A 372 -24.94 -11.75 -3.47
N GLY A 373 -25.41 -11.68 -4.72
CA GLY A 373 -25.97 -12.83 -5.44
C GLY A 373 -24.95 -13.89 -5.86
N CYS A 374 -23.64 -13.63 -5.69
CA CYS A 374 -22.59 -14.60 -5.98
C CYS A 374 -22.54 -15.69 -4.90
N SER A 375 -22.48 -16.96 -5.33
CA SER A 375 -22.41 -18.12 -4.42
C SER A 375 -21.15 -18.14 -3.54
N ASP A 376 -20.01 -17.65 -4.07
CA ASP A 376 -18.77 -17.43 -3.32
C ASP A 376 -18.56 -15.92 -3.06
N PRO A 377 -18.67 -15.46 -1.81
CA PRO A 377 -18.50 -14.04 -1.47
C PRO A 377 -17.07 -13.53 -1.73
N ILE A 378 -16.04 -14.39 -1.75
CA ILE A 378 -14.67 -13.98 -2.07
C ILE A 378 -14.57 -13.68 -3.57
N PHE A 379 -15.14 -14.55 -4.41
CA PHE A 379 -15.19 -14.32 -5.85
C PHE A 379 -16.04 -13.08 -6.19
N GLY A 380 -17.20 -12.94 -5.56
CA GLY A 380 -18.06 -11.76 -5.68
C GLY A 380 -17.33 -10.47 -5.25
N PHE A 381 -16.55 -10.52 -4.18
CA PHE A 381 -15.71 -9.40 -3.77
C PHE A 381 -14.60 -9.07 -4.77
N GLY A 382 -13.98 -10.07 -5.39
CA GLY A 382 -13.03 -9.86 -6.48
C GLY A 382 -13.66 -9.12 -7.67
N ALA A 383 -14.91 -9.46 -8.02
CA ALA A 383 -15.68 -8.73 -9.03
C ALA A 383 -16.00 -7.30 -8.59
N PHE A 384 -16.39 -7.09 -7.33
CA PHE A 384 -16.55 -5.77 -6.75
C PHE A 384 -15.28 -4.92 -6.88
N GLN A 385 -14.10 -5.48 -6.62
CA GLN A 385 -12.83 -4.73 -6.73
C GLN A 385 -12.54 -4.30 -8.17
N ARG A 386 -12.84 -5.15 -9.16
CA ARG A 386 -12.73 -4.79 -10.59
C ARG A 386 -13.74 -3.70 -10.97
N HIS A 387 -14.95 -3.79 -10.45
CA HIS A 387 -15.99 -2.77 -10.62
C HIS A 387 -15.59 -1.41 -10.00
N GLU A 388 -15.03 -1.43 -8.79
CA GLU A 388 -14.46 -0.25 -8.13
C GLU A 388 -13.32 0.38 -8.96
N ALA A 389 -12.46 -0.45 -9.57
CA ALA A 389 -11.42 0.02 -10.47
C ALA A 389 -12.01 0.65 -11.76
N ASN A 390 -13.08 0.10 -12.33
CA ASN A 390 -13.76 0.70 -13.47
C ASN A 390 -14.40 2.06 -13.14
N HIS A 391 -14.91 2.25 -11.92
CA HIS A 391 -15.30 3.56 -11.41
C HIS A 391 -14.11 4.53 -11.34
N GLY A 392 -12.93 4.06 -10.89
CA GLY A 392 -11.70 4.84 -10.92
C GLY A 392 -11.26 5.23 -12.34
N ARG A 393 -11.44 4.34 -13.33
CA ARG A 393 -11.22 4.66 -14.74
C ARG A 393 -12.16 5.77 -15.23
N TYR A 394 -13.44 5.73 -14.88
CA TYR A 394 -14.37 6.81 -15.21
C TYR A 394 -13.90 8.16 -14.63
N MET A 395 -13.43 8.18 -13.38
CA MET A 395 -12.87 9.40 -12.80
C MET A 395 -11.57 9.85 -13.48
N GLN A 396 -10.70 8.91 -13.88
CA GLN A 396 -9.50 9.21 -14.66
C GLN A 396 -9.87 9.85 -16.01
N GLN A 397 -10.91 9.36 -16.69
CA GLN A 397 -11.41 9.97 -17.92
C GLN A 397 -11.83 11.43 -17.69
N ARG A 398 -12.55 11.71 -16.60
CA ARG A 398 -12.91 13.09 -16.21
C ARG A 398 -11.66 13.93 -15.91
N ALA A 399 -10.64 13.37 -15.26
CA ALA A 399 -9.38 14.05 -15.03
C ALA A 399 -8.66 14.41 -16.35
N ILE A 400 -8.69 13.53 -17.35
CA ILE A 400 -8.15 13.78 -18.70
C ILE A 400 -8.93 14.91 -19.40
N GLU A 401 -10.26 14.87 -19.35
CA GLU A 401 -11.13 15.92 -19.92
C GLU A 401 -10.85 17.30 -19.30
N LEU A 402 -10.57 17.33 -17.99
CA LEU A 402 -10.19 18.53 -17.25
C LEU A 402 -8.72 18.92 -17.43
N LYS A 403 -7.93 18.16 -18.20
CA LYS A 403 -6.48 18.35 -18.41
C LYS A 403 -5.66 18.29 -17.11
N LEU A 404 -6.13 17.50 -16.15
CA LEU A 404 -5.46 17.23 -14.87
C LEU A 404 -4.65 15.91 -14.90
N CYS A 405 -4.86 15.09 -15.94
CA CYS A 405 -4.15 13.83 -16.16
C CYS A 405 -3.89 13.64 -17.65
N PHE A 406 -2.72 13.10 -17.98
CA PHE A 406 -2.35 12.72 -19.35
C PHE A 406 -2.00 11.23 -19.47
N ASP A 407 -2.10 10.48 -18.37
CA ASP A 407 -1.86 9.04 -18.38
C ASP A 407 -2.92 8.35 -19.24
N PRO A 408 -2.53 7.34 -20.05
CA PRO A 408 -3.48 6.60 -20.86
C PRO A 408 -4.52 5.93 -19.98
N LEU A 409 -5.76 5.91 -20.46
CA LEU A 409 -6.85 5.24 -19.76
C LEU A 409 -6.63 3.72 -19.82
N PRO A 410 -6.58 3.00 -18.69
CA PRO A 410 -6.44 1.55 -18.68
C PRO A 410 -7.60 0.85 -19.42
N GLU A 411 -7.43 -0.43 -19.77
CA GLU A 411 -8.52 -1.25 -20.31
C GLU A 411 -9.64 -1.46 -19.29
N VAL A 412 -10.87 -1.66 -19.78
CA VAL A 412 -12.03 -2.00 -18.94
C VAL A 412 -11.82 -3.40 -18.36
N LEU A 413 -11.98 -3.55 -17.05
CA LEU A 413 -11.89 -4.86 -16.41
C LEU A 413 -13.24 -5.59 -16.49
N SER A 414 -13.22 -6.91 -16.71
CA SER A 414 -14.45 -7.70 -16.68
C SER A 414 -15.03 -7.73 -15.26
N GLU A 415 -16.31 -7.38 -15.16
CA GLU A 415 -17.09 -7.41 -13.93
C GLU A 415 -17.96 -8.67 -13.84
N ASP A 416 -17.80 -9.64 -14.75
CA ASP A 416 -18.58 -10.86 -14.74
C ASP A 416 -18.33 -11.64 -13.44
N PHE A 417 -19.43 -11.91 -12.72
CA PHE A 417 -19.47 -12.66 -11.47
C PHE A 417 -20.46 -13.83 -11.52
N SER A 418 -20.89 -14.23 -12.73
CA SER A 418 -21.73 -15.41 -12.95
C SER A 418 -21.06 -16.70 -12.46
N ASP A 419 -21.88 -17.73 -12.21
CA ASP A 419 -21.38 -19.05 -11.83
C ASP A 419 -20.50 -19.65 -12.95
N GLU A 420 -20.80 -19.36 -14.22
CA GLU A 420 -19.96 -19.75 -15.35
C GLU A 420 -18.59 -19.08 -15.31
N ALA A 421 -18.54 -17.77 -15.02
CA ALA A 421 -17.29 -17.03 -14.89
C ALA A 421 -16.45 -17.54 -13.69
N MET A 422 -17.11 -17.89 -12.59
CA MET A 422 -16.45 -18.52 -11.44
C MET A 422 -15.86 -19.87 -11.79
N ALA A 423 -16.64 -20.74 -12.45
CA ALA A 423 -16.18 -22.05 -12.90
C ALA A 423 -14.98 -21.91 -13.86
N ALA A 424 -15.04 -20.96 -14.81
CA ALA A 424 -13.95 -20.69 -15.73
C ALA A 424 -12.69 -20.18 -15.00
N ALA A 425 -12.83 -19.33 -13.98
CA ALA A 425 -11.71 -18.85 -13.17
C ALA A 425 -11.05 -19.98 -12.38
N LEU A 426 -11.83 -20.89 -11.80
CA LEU A 426 -11.33 -22.08 -11.10
C LEU A 426 -10.57 -23.02 -12.03
N VAL A 427 -11.06 -23.23 -13.27
CA VAL A 427 -10.36 -24.03 -14.28
C VAL A 427 -9.03 -23.40 -14.66
N LYS A 428 -9.00 -22.09 -14.98
CA LYS A 428 -7.75 -21.36 -15.28
C LYS A 428 -6.73 -21.46 -14.14
N LYS A 429 -7.19 -21.35 -12.90
CA LYS A 429 -6.34 -21.48 -11.70
C LYS A 429 -5.77 -22.90 -11.54
N ALA A 430 -6.58 -23.92 -11.80
CA ALA A 430 -6.14 -25.32 -11.80
C ALA A 430 -5.11 -25.59 -12.92
N GLU A 431 -5.27 -24.99 -14.09
CA GLU A 431 -4.32 -25.11 -15.21
C GLU A 431 -2.98 -24.41 -14.93
N GLY A 432 -3.03 -23.19 -14.38
CA GLY A 432 -1.82 -22.43 -13.99
C GLY A 432 -0.98 -23.14 -12.92
N SER A 433 -1.62 -23.86 -11.99
CA SER A 433 -0.93 -24.67 -10.97
C SER A 433 -0.20 -25.89 -11.55
N LYS A 434 -0.61 -26.40 -12.72
CA LYS A 434 0.02 -27.55 -13.39
C LYS A 434 1.22 -27.16 -14.26
N SER A 435 1.33 -25.88 -14.65
CA SER A 435 2.44 -25.39 -15.49
C SER A 435 3.73 -25.01 -14.75
N GLY A 436 3.76 -25.04 -13.41
CA GLY A 436 4.97 -24.78 -12.60
C GLY A 436 6.04 -25.88 -12.63
N GLY A 437 5.78 -27.01 -13.30
CA GLY A 437 6.72 -28.11 -13.47
C GLY A 437 7.52 -28.05 -14.78
N SER A 438 8.18 -26.94 -15.10
CA SER A 438 9.04 -26.87 -16.29
C SER A 438 10.38 -27.56 -16.04
N LYS A 439 10.40 -28.87 -16.32
CA LYS A 439 11.62 -29.60 -16.69
C LYS A 439 12.31 -28.86 -17.83
N SER A 440 13.44 -28.24 -17.52
CA SER A 440 14.44 -27.84 -18.51
C SER A 440 14.93 -29.09 -19.23
N LYS A 441 14.49 -29.28 -20.48
CA LYS A 441 15.19 -30.13 -21.44
C LYS A 441 15.71 -29.25 -22.57
N SER A 442 16.96 -28.83 -22.39
CA SER A 442 17.83 -28.44 -23.48
C SER A 442 17.87 -29.59 -24.50
N LYS A 443 17.47 -29.32 -25.74
CA LYS A 443 17.81 -30.16 -26.89
C LYS A 443 18.89 -29.44 -27.68
N SER A 444 20.14 -29.73 -27.33
CA SER A 444 21.28 -29.52 -28.22
C SER A 444 21.15 -30.47 -29.41
N LYS A 445 21.29 -29.90 -30.62
CA LYS A 445 21.44 -30.64 -31.87
C LYS A 445 22.80 -31.32 -31.87
N GLY A 446 22.82 -32.65 -31.87
CA GLY A 446 24.01 -33.47 -32.16
C GLY A 446 23.66 -34.54 -33.17
N LYS A 447 24.09 -34.35 -34.43
CA LYS A 447 24.06 -35.38 -35.47
C LYS A 447 25.16 -36.42 -35.15
N SER A 448 24.80 -37.69 -35.05
CA SER A 448 25.72 -38.78 -35.39
C SER A 448 24.94 -40.01 -35.88
N LYS A 449 25.45 -40.59 -36.96
CA LYS A 449 24.87 -41.67 -37.75
C LYS A 449 25.22 -43.04 -37.15
N LYS A 450 24.20 -43.92 -37.12
CA LYS A 450 24.21 -45.33 -37.59
C LYS A 450 25.04 -46.37 -36.81
N SER A 451 24.35 -47.34 -36.19
CA SER A 451 24.46 -48.78 -36.50
C SER A 451 23.45 -49.64 -35.70
N LYS A 452 23.26 -50.87 -36.19
CA LYS A 452 22.14 -51.82 -36.05
C LYS A 452 22.04 -52.56 -34.71
N SER A 453 20.81 -52.97 -34.34
CA SER A 453 20.32 -54.36 -34.06
C SER A 453 19.07 -54.30 -33.15
N LYS A 454 17.88 -54.67 -33.64
CA LYS A 454 17.18 -55.99 -33.58
C LYS A 454 16.67 -56.42 -32.18
N SER A 455 15.39 -56.83 -32.18
CA SER A 455 14.64 -57.62 -31.17
C SER A 455 14.04 -56.83 -29.99
N ALA A 456 12.84 -57.10 -29.47
CA ALA A 456 11.70 -57.94 -29.85
C ALA A 456 10.45 -57.44 -29.09
N LYS A 457 9.27 -57.87 -29.55
CA LYS A 457 7.93 -57.55 -29.03
C LYS A 457 7.61 -58.25 -27.69
N SER A 458 6.62 -57.62 -27.03
CA SER A 458 5.45 -58.22 -26.34
C SER A 458 5.55 -58.82 -24.93
N SER A 459 4.87 -58.10 -24.02
CA SER A 459 3.86 -58.55 -23.04
C SER A 459 4.26 -59.40 -21.83
N PRO A 460 3.68 -59.08 -20.66
CA PRO A 460 3.16 -60.13 -19.78
C PRO A 460 1.70 -59.84 -19.37
N LYS A 461 0.80 -60.79 -19.67
CA LYS A 461 -0.51 -60.92 -19.02
C LYS A 461 -0.46 -62.09 -18.03
N LYS A 462 -0.75 -61.76 -16.78
CA LYS A 462 -1.53 -62.50 -15.77
C LYS A 462 -1.52 -64.03 -15.77
N LYS A 463 -0.88 -64.56 -14.71
CA LYS A 463 -1.33 -65.57 -13.71
C LYS A 463 -2.61 -66.39 -13.97
N LYS A 464 -2.46 -67.70 -13.64
CA LYS A 464 -3.44 -68.76 -13.33
C LYS A 464 -4.23 -69.25 -14.56
N LYS A 465 -4.43 -70.54 -14.79
CA LYS A 465 -4.37 -71.75 -13.98
C LYS A 465 -4.05 -72.92 -14.91
#